data_AF-A0A1G5GDS5-F1
#
_entry.id   AF-A0A1G5GDS5-F1
#
_cell.length_a   1.000
_cell.length_b   1.000
_cell.length_c   1.000
_cell.angle_alpha   90.00
_cell.angle_beta   90.00
_cell.angle_gamma   90.00
#
_symmetry.space_group_name_H-M   'P 1'
#
loop_
_entity.id
_entity.type
_entity.pdbx_description
1 polymer ?
#
loop_
_entity_poly.entity_id
_entity_poly.type
_entity_poly.pdbx_seq_one_letter_code
_entity_poly.pdbx_strand_id
1 'polypeptide(L)'
;MRNILVSDIFGKTPALTELGNELPGTFEIVDPYCGLSMEFKEESAAYQYFTENVGLDRYCEILSKKIDETPGPVTLIGFSAGASAAWRLSETVSPEKVRRVVCFYGSQIRNWCTTSPVVPTDLVFARKELRFSVTELADDLSGKKNVRVHRSTYLHGFMNPASLNFNEAAYAGYIHWLTGGLAETAYCGIYCPDCIRYNNRFESHAQHLKEELEKAAFHEYAAVDSPFGANFSHYNEFSEVLGALAESGCKKPCRVGGGCSGIPCKIMECCLSRKYEGCWECDEVDACDKFDLLEPRCGEMPKNNIRAIKQHGIHDWIAFREPFYIWQQT
;
A
#
# COMPACT_ATOMS: atom_id res chain seq x y z
N MET A 1 10.63 0.72 10.36
CA MET A 1 10.90 0.22 8.99
C MET A 1 11.90 1.18 8.36
N ARG A 2 12.89 0.67 7.61
CA ARG A 2 13.88 1.52 6.92
C ARG A 2 13.87 1.18 5.44
N ASN A 3 13.73 2.19 4.60
CA ASN A 3 13.63 2.05 3.16
C ASN A 3 14.82 2.74 2.48
N ILE A 4 15.32 2.16 1.39
CA ILE A 4 16.22 2.84 0.45
C ILE A 4 15.49 2.94 -0.88
N LEU A 5 15.22 4.17 -1.30
CA LEU A 5 14.63 4.47 -2.61
C LEU A 5 15.77 4.65 -3.60
N VAL A 6 15.85 3.76 -4.58
CA VAL A 6 16.87 3.78 -5.63
C VAL A 6 16.27 4.45 -6.85
N SER A 7 16.68 5.69 -7.09
CA SER A 7 16.06 6.55 -8.11
C SER A 7 16.18 5.97 -9.53
N ASP A 8 15.40 6.53 -10.44
CA ASP A 8 15.67 6.38 -11.86
C ASP A 8 16.79 7.33 -12.30
N ILE A 9 16.89 7.50 -13.62
CA ILE A 9 17.86 8.37 -14.30
C ILE A 9 17.62 9.87 -14.08
N PHE A 10 16.52 10.30 -13.46
CA PHE A 10 16.33 11.70 -13.08
C PHE A 10 17.04 12.04 -11.76
N GLY A 11 17.46 11.02 -11.01
CA GLY A 11 18.15 11.18 -9.75
C GLY A 11 17.21 11.54 -8.61
N LYS A 12 17.72 12.32 -7.65
CA LYS A 12 16.93 12.78 -6.51
C LYS A 12 15.99 13.91 -6.93
N THR A 13 14.70 13.64 -6.98
CA THR A 13 13.66 14.63 -7.31
C THR A 13 12.78 14.96 -6.10
N PRO A 14 12.07 16.10 -6.10
CA PRO A 14 11.05 16.41 -5.11
C PRO A 14 9.97 15.30 -5.04
N ALA A 15 9.49 14.83 -6.19
CA ALA A 15 8.49 13.78 -6.27
C ALA A 15 8.94 12.45 -5.62
N LEU A 16 10.20 12.05 -5.81
CA LEU A 16 10.73 10.85 -5.14
C LEU A 16 10.87 11.05 -3.62
N THR A 17 11.11 12.29 -3.18
CA THR A 17 11.14 12.63 -1.75
C THR A 17 9.74 12.57 -1.14
N GLU A 18 8.72 13.08 -1.84
CA GLU A 18 7.31 12.97 -1.47
C GLU A 18 6.86 11.52 -1.37
N LEU A 19 7.18 10.69 -2.38
CA LEU A 19 6.94 9.25 -2.36
C LEU A 19 7.54 8.61 -1.11
N GLY A 20 8.80 8.95 -0.79
CA GLY A 20 9.45 8.46 0.43
C GLY A 20 8.73 8.84 1.72
N ASN A 21 8.17 10.04 1.80
CA ASN A 21 7.40 10.52 2.96
C ASN A 21 6.06 9.76 3.13
N GLU A 22 5.49 9.22 2.05
CA GLU A 22 4.27 8.40 2.11
C GLU A 22 4.53 6.97 2.61
N LEU A 23 5.78 6.51 2.58
CA LEU A 23 6.16 5.17 3.04
C LEU A 23 6.32 5.11 4.57
N PRO A 24 5.95 3.99 5.21
CA PRO A 24 6.11 3.84 6.65
C PRO A 24 7.60 3.78 7.06
N GLY A 25 7.93 4.50 8.13
CA GLY A 25 9.26 4.51 8.73
C GLY A 25 10.21 5.56 8.14
N THR A 26 11.51 5.30 8.22
CA THR A 26 12.54 6.22 7.69
C THR A 26 12.95 5.81 6.29
N PHE A 27 13.32 6.76 5.45
CA PHE A 27 13.87 6.47 4.12
C PHE A 27 15.14 7.27 3.82
N GLU A 28 15.93 6.73 2.91
CA GLU A 28 17.05 7.41 2.28
C GLU A 28 16.94 7.23 0.76
N ILE A 29 17.37 8.23 -0.01
CA ILE A 29 17.40 8.17 -1.48
C ILE A 29 18.83 7.89 -1.92
N VAL A 30 18.98 6.93 -2.82
CA VAL A 30 20.22 6.64 -3.55
C VAL A 30 20.01 7.00 -5.00
N ASP A 31 20.70 8.03 -5.45
CA ASP A 31 20.69 8.51 -6.81
C ASP A 31 22.07 8.35 -7.48
N PRO A 32 22.13 8.28 -8.83
CA PRO A 32 23.38 8.08 -9.55
C PRO A 32 24.30 9.31 -9.59
N TYR A 33 23.85 10.45 -9.05
CA TYR A 33 24.51 11.76 -9.17
C TYR A 33 25.00 12.33 -7.84
N CYS A 34 25.11 11.48 -6.81
CA CYS A 34 25.59 11.88 -5.47
C CYS A 34 24.79 13.05 -4.86
N GLY A 35 23.48 13.12 -5.13
CA GLY A 35 22.58 14.15 -4.60
C GLY A 35 22.59 15.46 -5.38
N LEU A 36 23.32 15.57 -6.49
CA LEU A 36 23.28 16.73 -7.38
C LEU A 36 21.93 16.78 -8.11
N SER A 37 21.28 17.94 -8.08
CA SER A 37 20.11 18.20 -8.91
C SER A 37 20.56 18.37 -10.35
N MET A 38 20.12 17.47 -11.22
CA MET A 38 20.49 17.50 -12.64
C MET A 38 19.53 18.34 -13.50
N GLU A 39 18.35 18.68 -12.96
CA GLU A 39 17.32 19.50 -13.63
C GLU A 39 16.98 19.05 -15.06
N PHE A 40 17.03 17.73 -15.33
CA PHE A 40 16.67 17.20 -16.62
C PHE A 40 15.20 17.50 -16.93
N LYS A 41 14.95 18.15 -18.07
CA LYS A 41 13.61 18.46 -18.56
C LYS A 41 12.99 17.30 -19.35
N GLU A 42 13.83 16.42 -19.90
CA GLU A 42 13.42 15.33 -20.77
C GLU A 42 14.11 14.02 -20.39
N GLU A 43 13.39 12.91 -20.56
CA GLU A 43 13.88 11.55 -20.30
C GLU A 43 15.04 11.18 -21.24
N SER A 44 15.02 11.67 -22.48
CA SER A 44 16.09 11.47 -23.47
C SER A 44 17.43 12.01 -22.98
N ALA A 45 17.44 13.23 -22.43
CA ALA A 45 18.64 13.88 -21.90
C ALA A 45 19.15 13.18 -20.63
N ALA A 46 18.24 12.83 -19.71
CA ALA A 46 18.58 12.05 -18.51
C ALA A 46 19.20 10.69 -18.88
N TYR A 47 18.63 10.01 -19.87
CA TYR A 47 19.06 8.68 -20.32
C TYR A 47 20.45 8.75 -20.96
N GLN A 48 20.66 9.73 -21.85
CA GLN A 48 21.95 9.93 -22.49
C GLN A 48 23.03 10.21 -21.45
N TYR A 49 22.78 11.15 -20.54
CA TYR A 49 23.74 11.50 -19.51
C TYR A 49 24.06 10.31 -18.60
N PHE A 50 23.04 9.59 -18.12
CA PHE A 50 23.23 8.39 -17.31
C PHE A 50 24.08 7.35 -18.02
N THR A 51 23.82 7.09 -19.30
CA THR A 51 24.54 6.07 -20.08
C THR A 51 25.99 6.47 -20.34
N GLU A 52 26.27 7.74 -20.62
CA GLU A 52 27.61 8.23 -20.96
C GLU A 52 28.50 8.45 -19.72
N ASN A 53 27.92 8.83 -18.57
CA ASN A 53 28.68 9.32 -17.41
C ASN A 53 28.62 8.42 -16.17
N VAL A 54 27.60 7.55 -16.06
CA VAL A 54 27.41 6.70 -14.87
C VAL A 54 27.37 5.23 -15.26
N GLY A 55 26.35 4.82 -15.99
CA GLY A 55 26.11 3.42 -16.35
C GLY A 55 25.63 2.57 -15.17
N LEU A 56 25.10 1.40 -15.49
CA LEU A 56 24.48 0.52 -14.50
C LEU A 56 25.49 -0.08 -13.51
N ASP A 57 26.69 -0.42 -13.96
CA ASP A 57 27.73 -0.99 -13.10
C ASP A 57 28.11 -0.04 -11.98
N ARG A 58 28.42 1.22 -12.32
CA ARG A 58 28.72 2.25 -11.32
C ARG A 58 27.55 2.49 -10.39
N TYR A 59 26.32 2.45 -10.90
CA TYR A 59 25.15 2.64 -10.05
C TYR A 59 24.96 1.48 -9.06
N CYS A 60 25.29 0.24 -9.46
CA CYS A 60 25.35 -0.90 -8.55
C CYS A 60 26.41 -0.71 -7.45
N GLU A 61 27.59 -0.19 -7.79
CA GLU A 61 28.64 0.10 -6.80
C GLU A 61 28.18 1.15 -5.77
N ILE A 62 27.56 2.24 -6.24
CA ILE A 62 27.01 3.30 -5.37
C ILE A 62 25.97 2.71 -4.41
N LEU A 63 25.03 1.91 -4.94
CA LEU A 63 23.99 1.30 -4.14
C LEU A 63 24.55 0.28 -3.14
N SER A 64 25.47 -0.58 -3.57
CA SER A 64 26.12 -1.58 -2.69
C SER A 64 26.81 -0.90 -1.52
N LYS A 65 27.62 0.13 -1.79
CA LYS A 65 28.28 0.91 -0.75
C LYS A 65 27.29 1.50 0.24
N LYS A 66 26.17 2.06 -0.24
CA LYS A 66 25.15 2.63 0.64
C LYS A 66 24.48 1.57 1.51
N ILE A 67 24.19 0.39 0.98
CA ILE A 67 23.63 -0.73 1.75
C ILE A 67 24.57 -1.11 2.89
N ASP A 68 25.88 -1.20 2.62
CA ASP A 68 26.88 -1.56 3.63
C ASP A 68 26.97 -0.51 4.75
N GLU A 69 26.96 0.78 4.41
CA GLU A 69 26.99 1.90 5.35
C GLU A 69 25.70 2.03 6.18
N THR A 70 24.58 1.49 5.68
CA THR A 70 23.29 1.64 6.35
C THR A 70 23.16 0.64 7.51
N PRO A 71 22.82 1.10 8.74
CA PRO A 71 22.65 0.23 9.88
C PRO A 71 21.30 -0.53 9.82
N GLY A 72 21.37 -1.84 10.07
CA GLY A 72 20.22 -2.72 10.13
C GLY A 72 19.62 -3.08 8.75
N PRO A 73 18.61 -3.97 8.73
CA PRO A 73 17.98 -4.43 7.50
C PRO A 73 17.10 -3.34 6.86
N VAL A 74 17.22 -3.17 5.54
CA VAL A 74 16.42 -2.23 4.74
C VAL A 74 15.53 -2.93 3.72
N THR A 75 14.48 -2.25 3.28
CA THR A 75 13.77 -2.57 2.04
C THR A 75 14.32 -1.72 0.91
N LEU A 76 14.76 -2.34 -0.19
CA LEU A 76 15.16 -1.62 -1.39
C LEU A 76 13.94 -1.43 -2.31
N ILE A 77 13.70 -0.20 -2.76
CA ILE A 77 12.63 0.12 -3.71
C ILE A 77 13.27 0.87 -4.87
N GLY A 78 13.46 0.19 -5.99
CA GLY A 78 14.13 0.76 -7.16
C GLY A 78 13.15 1.07 -8.29
N PHE A 79 13.44 2.14 -9.02
CA PHE A 79 12.66 2.58 -10.18
C PHE A 79 13.54 2.61 -11.44
N SER A 80 13.08 2.02 -12.54
CA SER A 80 13.79 2.01 -13.84
C SER A 80 15.26 1.54 -13.74
N ALA A 81 16.24 2.44 -13.93
CA ALA A 81 17.66 2.14 -13.76
C ALA A 81 17.98 1.65 -12.33
N GLY A 82 17.39 2.27 -11.30
CA GLY A 82 17.54 1.86 -9.92
C GLY A 82 16.94 0.49 -9.62
N ALA A 83 15.81 0.16 -10.26
CA ALA A 83 15.22 -1.18 -10.19
C ALA A 83 16.17 -2.24 -10.76
N SER A 84 16.86 -1.91 -11.84
CA SER A 84 17.82 -2.80 -12.49
C SER A 84 19.08 -3.00 -11.65
N ALA A 85 19.55 -1.95 -10.96
CA ALA A 85 20.67 -2.05 -10.02
C ALA A 85 20.30 -2.91 -8.79
N ALA A 86 19.12 -2.67 -8.22
CA ALA A 86 18.61 -3.44 -7.08
C ALA A 86 18.40 -4.93 -7.43
N TRP A 87 17.91 -5.23 -8.65
CA TRP A 87 17.80 -6.61 -9.14
C TRP A 87 19.15 -7.31 -9.16
N ARG A 88 20.17 -6.69 -9.76
CA ARG A 88 21.52 -7.27 -9.83
C ARG A 88 22.10 -7.54 -8.45
N LEU A 89 21.96 -6.60 -7.53
CA LEU A 89 22.46 -6.76 -6.16
C LEU A 89 21.66 -7.78 -5.35
N SER A 90 20.42 -8.08 -5.71
CA SER A 90 19.56 -9.01 -4.95
C SER A 90 20.13 -10.42 -4.81
N GLU A 91 21.09 -10.81 -5.66
CA GLU A 91 21.82 -12.08 -5.61
C GLU A 91 23.01 -12.09 -4.62
N THR A 92 23.55 -10.91 -4.28
CA THR A 92 24.78 -10.81 -3.46
C THR A 92 24.61 -10.05 -2.15
N VAL A 93 23.50 -9.34 -1.96
CA VAL A 93 23.20 -8.64 -0.69
C VAL A 93 23.09 -9.61 0.49
N SER A 94 23.52 -9.18 1.68
CA SER A 94 23.29 -9.94 2.91
C SER A 94 21.81 -9.86 3.34
N PRO A 95 21.14 -10.99 3.64
CA PRO A 95 19.78 -10.97 4.22
C PRO A 95 19.67 -10.26 5.58
N GLU A 96 20.79 -10.04 6.27
CA GLU A 96 20.85 -9.24 7.51
C GLU A 96 20.80 -7.73 7.22
N LYS A 97 21.22 -7.33 6.02
CA LYS A 97 21.27 -5.94 5.55
C LYS A 97 20.09 -5.57 4.66
N VAL A 98 19.55 -6.52 3.91
CA VAL A 98 18.40 -6.29 3.02
C VAL A 98 17.32 -7.31 3.32
N ARG A 99 16.13 -6.84 3.68
CA ARG A 99 14.97 -7.69 3.97
C ARG A 99 14.22 -8.09 2.71
N ARG A 100 14.09 -7.17 1.75
CA ARG A 100 13.31 -7.32 0.53
C ARG A 100 13.74 -6.30 -0.52
N VAL A 101 13.54 -6.67 -1.78
CA VAL A 101 13.73 -5.79 -2.94
C VAL A 101 12.41 -5.63 -3.69
N VAL A 102 12.11 -4.42 -4.16
CA VAL A 102 10.99 -4.13 -5.04
C VAL A 102 11.52 -3.35 -6.24
N CYS A 103 11.27 -3.86 -7.44
CA CYS A 103 11.77 -3.34 -8.70
C CYS A 103 10.60 -2.87 -9.57
N PHE A 104 10.47 -1.56 -9.75
CA PHE A 104 9.49 -0.97 -10.65
C PHE A 104 10.08 -0.74 -12.05
N TYR A 105 9.44 -1.35 -13.05
CA TYR A 105 9.68 -1.16 -14.49
C TYR A 105 11.17 -1.14 -14.89
N GLY A 106 11.97 -2.05 -14.30
CA GLY A 106 13.41 -2.17 -14.59
C GLY A 106 13.68 -2.88 -15.93
N SER A 107 13.74 -2.14 -17.03
CA SER A 107 13.87 -2.74 -18.36
C SER A 107 15.18 -3.50 -18.57
N GLN A 108 16.25 -3.10 -17.90
CA GLN A 108 17.59 -3.69 -18.06
C GLN A 108 17.69 -5.09 -17.42
N ILE A 109 16.74 -5.49 -16.56
CA ILE A 109 16.65 -6.84 -15.97
C ILE A 109 16.74 -7.95 -17.01
N ARG A 110 16.27 -7.72 -18.24
CA ARG A 110 16.36 -8.66 -19.37
C ARG A 110 17.77 -9.16 -19.70
N ASN A 111 18.82 -8.44 -19.31
CA ASN A 111 20.21 -8.88 -19.55
C ASN A 111 20.77 -9.72 -18.38
N TRP A 112 20.02 -9.87 -17.29
CA TRP A 112 20.42 -10.60 -16.08
C TRP A 112 19.31 -11.58 -15.64
N CYS A 113 18.72 -12.30 -16.60
CA CYS A 113 17.66 -13.28 -16.32
C CYS A 113 18.13 -14.50 -15.51
N THR A 114 19.44 -14.70 -15.40
CA THR A 114 20.04 -15.80 -14.62
C THR A 114 20.25 -15.45 -13.15
N THR A 115 20.09 -14.18 -12.76
CA THR A 115 20.23 -13.72 -11.37
C THR A 115 19.29 -14.50 -10.46
N SER A 116 19.82 -14.99 -9.34
CA SER A 116 19.08 -15.75 -8.33
C SER A 116 19.03 -14.97 -7.00
N PRO A 117 17.93 -14.23 -6.72
CA PRO A 117 17.85 -13.41 -5.52
C PRO A 117 17.95 -14.23 -4.22
N VAL A 118 18.74 -13.77 -3.26
CA VAL A 118 18.89 -14.39 -1.94
C VAL A 118 17.87 -13.88 -0.93
N VAL A 119 17.18 -12.78 -1.25
CA VAL A 119 16.09 -12.16 -0.48
C VAL A 119 14.81 -12.11 -1.30
N PRO A 120 13.62 -12.02 -0.67
CA PRO A 120 12.37 -11.78 -1.38
C PRO A 120 12.46 -10.57 -2.30
N THR A 121 12.07 -10.74 -3.56
CA THR A 121 12.19 -9.74 -4.61
C THR A 121 10.92 -9.69 -5.45
N ASP A 122 10.31 -8.52 -5.53
CA ASP A 122 9.13 -8.28 -6.36
C ASP A 122 9.51 -7.49 -7.60
N LEU A 123 9.10 -8.00 -8.76
CA LEU A 123 9.30 -7.37 -10.05
C LEU A 123 7.97 -6.85 -10.58
N VAL A 124 7.79 -5.54 -10.60
CA VAL A 124 6.60 -4.87 -11.14
C VAL A 124 6.92 -4.40 -12.56
N PHE A 125 6.49 -5.16 -13.56
CA PHE A 125 6.74 -4.84 -14.95
C PHE A 125 5.71 -3.87 -15.53
N ALA A 126 6.17 -2.95 -16.39
CA ALA A 126 5.28 -2.15 -17.23
C ALA A 126 4.58 -3.04 -18.26
N ARG A 127 3.41 -2.60 -18.75
CA ARG A 127 2.60 -3.33 -19.74
C ARG A 127 3.36 -3.68 -21.03
N LYS A 128 4.22 -2.78 -21.50
CA LYS A 128 4.99 -2.97 -22.75
C LYS A 128 6.27 -2.16 -22.74
N GLU A 129 7.24 -2.66 -23.52
CA GLU A 129 8.51 -2.02 -23.82
C GLU A 129 8.73 -2.08 -25.34
N LEU A 130 9.41 -1.10 -25.92
CA LEU A 130 9.56 -1.02 -27.38
C LEU A 130 10.53 -2.06 -27.95
N ARG A 131 11.52 -2.47 -27.14
CA ARG A 131 12.68 -3.23 -27.63
C ARG A 131 12.63 -4.73 -27.31
N PHE A 132 11.68 -5.19 -26.51
CA PHE A 132 11.56 -6.59 -26.10
C PHE A 132 10.16 -6.92 -25.58
N SER A 133 9.85 -8.21 -25.54
CA SER A 133 8.60 -8.72 -24.96
C SER A 133 8.67 -8.74 -23.44
N VAL A 134 7.87 -7.88 -22.80
CA VAL A 134 7.79 -7.86 -21.33
C VAL A 134 7.12 -9.13 -20.80
N THR A 135 6.15 -9.69 -21.53
CA THR A 135 5.48 -10.93 -21.17
C THR A 135 6.47 -12.09 -21.12
N GLU A 136 7.29 -12.28 -22.15
CA GLU A 136 8.31 -13.33 -22.19
C GLU A 136 9.31 -13.17 -21.04
N LEU A 137 9.80 -11.95 -20.81
CA LEU A 137 10.70 -11.68 -19.67
C LEU A 137 10.05 -12.02 -18.33
N ALA A 138 8.79 -11.63 -18.14
CA ALA A 138 8.02 -11.90 -16.93
C ALA A 138 7.81 -13.41 -16.72
N ASP A 139 7.54 -14.15 -17.80
CA ASP A 139 7.39 -15.61 -17.79
C ASP A 139 8.72 -16.30 -17.44
N ASP A 140 9.83 -15.89 -18.06
CA ASP A 140 11.17 -16.43 -17.80
C ASP A 140 11.63 -16.24 -16.35
N LEU A 141 11.21 -15.15 -15.71
CA LEU A 141 11.55 -14.84 -14.33
C LEU A 141 10.55 -15.43 -13.33
N SER A 142 9.34 -15.78 -13.79
CA SER A 142 8.33 -16.42 -12.95
C SER A 142 8.80 -17.79 -12.44
N GLY A 143 8.43 -18.14 -11.21
CA GLY A 143 8.81 -19.42 -10.61
C GLY A 143 10.23 -19.50 -10.04
N LYS A 144 11.08 -18.47 -10.24
CA LYS A 144 12.37 -18.38 -9.53
C LYS A 144 12.16 -18.27 -8.03
N LYS A 145 13.03 -18.92 -7.26
CA LYS A 145 13.02 -18.81 -5.80
C LYS A 145 13.17 -17.34 -5.41
N ASN A 146 12.40 -16.93 -4.39
CA ASN A 146 12.35 -15.57 -3.88
C ASN A 146 11.84 -14.50 -4.86
N VAL A 147 11.38 -14.86 -6.06
CA VAL A 147 10.87 -13.89 -7.04
C VAL A 147 9.35 -13.93 -7.08
N ARG A 148 8.73 -12.75 -7.02
CA ARG A 148 7.32 -12.55 -7.35
C ARG A 148 7.20 -11.57 -8.51
N VAL A 149 6.48 -11.96 -9.55
CA VAL A 149 6.30 -11.15 -10.75
C VAL A 149 4.89 -10.55 -10.76
N HIS A 150 4.82 -9.23 -10.96
CA HIS A 150 3.59 -8.45 -11.09
C HIS A 150 3.56 -7.84 -12.49
N ARG A 151 2.53 -8.15 -13.26
CA ARG A 151 2.32 -7.60 -14.61
C ARG A 151 1.33 -6.45 -14.51
N SER A 152 1.82 -5.22 -14.52
CA SER A 152 0.95 -4.04 -14.46
C SER A 152 0.34 -3.74 -15.83
N THR A 153 -0.79 -3.04 -15.83
CA THR A 153 -1.41 -2.51 -17.07
C THR A 153 -0.85 -1.14 -17.49
N TYR A 154 0.11 -0.60 -16.74
CA TYR A 154 0.61 0.76 -16.88
C TYR A 154 1.93 0.84 -17.67
N LEU A 155 2.26 2.01 -18.23
CA LEU A 155 3.47 2.20 -19.04
C LEU A 155 4.68 2.56 -18.17
N HIS A 156 5.89 2.38 -18.70
CA HIS A 156 7.15 2.68 -18.01
C HIS A 156 7.13 4.09 -17.42
N GLY A 157 7.48 4.22 -16.12
CA GLY A 157 7.47 5.49 -15.41
C GLY A 157 6.14 5.83 -14.71
N PHE A 158 5.19 4.91 -14.62
CA PHE A 158 3.88 5.18 -14.01
C PHE A 158 3.91 5.64 -12.54
N MET A 159 4.99 5.37 -11.79
CA MET A 159 5.19 5.86 -10.42
C MET A 159 5.91 7.21 -10.33
N ASN A 160 6.42 7.75 -11.44
CA ASN A 160 7.21 8.99 -11.44
C ASN A 160 6.38 10.14 -12.01
N PRO A 161 5.96 11.13 -11.20
CA PRO A 161 5.23 12.33 -11.65
C PRO A 161 5.92 13.15 -12.75
N ALA A 162 7.24 13.03 -12.91
CA ALA A 162 7.97 13.68 -14.01
C ALA A 162 7.86 12.92 -15.35
N SER A 163 7.36 11.68 -15.34
CA SER A 163 7.16 10.89 -16.55
C SER A 163 5.85 11.27 -17.25
N LEU A 164 5.87 11.30 -18.58
CA LEU A 164 4.64 11.43 -19.40
C LEU A 164 3.65 10.26 -19.18
N ASN A 165 4.14 9.14 -18.63
CA ASN A 165 3.34 7.95 -18.34
C ASN A 165 2.88 7.89 -16.88
N PHE A 166 3.11 8.94 -16.08
CA PHE A 166 2.62 8.99 -14.71
C PHE A 166 1.14 8.65 -14.66
N ASN A 167 0.76 7.77 -13.74
CA ASN A 167 -0.63 7.39 -13.55
C ASN A 167 -0.97 7.47 -12.07
N GLU A 168 -1.81 8.44 -11.71
CA GLU A 168 -2.20 8.71 -10.33
C GLU A 168 -2.85 7.50 -9.65
N ALA A 169 -3.69 6.76 -10.38
CA ALA A 169 -4.33 5.54 -9.88
C ALA A 169 -3.30 4.42 -9.60
N ALA A 170 -2.36 4.20 -10.51
CA ALA A 170 -1.27 3.25 -10.31
C ALA A 170 -0.42 3.66 -9.10
N TYR A 171 -0.04 4.94 -9.05
CA TYR A 171 0.76 5.50 -7.95
C TYR A 171 0.10 5.23 -6.59
N ALA A 172 -1.17 5.61 -6.44
CA ALA A 172 -1.91 5.38 -5.21
C ALA A 172 -1.99 3.88 -4.85
N GLY A 173 -2.27 3.01 -5.83
CA GLY A 173 -2.35 1.56 -5.62
C GLY A 173 -1.03 0.93 -5.17
N TYR A 174 0.08 1.31 -5.79
CA TYR A 174 1.40 0.77 -5.45
C TYR A 174 1.99 1.39 -4.17
N ILE A 175 1.74 2.67 -3.87
CA ILE A 175 2.07 3.25 -2.56
C ILE A 175 1.36 2.45 -1.47
N HIS A 176 0.06 2.23 -1.65
CA HIS A 176 -0.72 1.44 -0.73
C HIS A 176 -0.18 0.01 -0.58
N TRP A 177 0.18 -0.65 -1.68
CA TRP A 177 0.80 -1.97 -1.61
C TRP A 177 2.12 -1.96 -0.83
N LEU A 178 2.98 -0.96 -1.07
CA LEU A 178 4.26 -0.79 -0.38
C LEU A 178 4.08 -0.51 1.11
N THR A 179 3.01 0.18 1.51
CA THR A 179 2.71 0.44 2.93
C THR A 179 2.10 -0.75 3.67
N GLY A 180 1.96 -1.90 2.99
CA GLY A 180 1.42 -3.13 3.59
C GLY A 180 -0.06 -3.34 3.32
N GLY A 181 -0.61 -2.65 2.33
CA GLY A 181 -2.01 -2.57 1.99
C GLY A 181 -2.78 -3.87 1.74
N LEU A 182 -2.06 -4.97 1.47
CA LEU A 182 -2.67 -6.30 1.47
C LEU A 182 -3.33 -6.64 2.82
N ALA A 183 -2.78 -6.13 3.92
CA ALA A 183 -3.35 -6.27 5.26
C ALA A 183 -4.70 -5.54 5.39
N GLU A 184 -4.88 -4.46 4.63
CA GLU A 184 -6.02 -3.54 4.71
C GLU A 184 -7.18 -3.93 3.78
N THR A 185 -6.91 -4.69 2.72
CA THR A 185 -7.96 -5.35 1.92
C THR A 185 -8.48 -6.58 2.64
N ALA A 186 -9.69 -6.53 3.21
CA ALA A 186 -10.30 -7.64 3.92
C ALA A 186 -10.61 -8.85 3.01
N TYR A 187 -10.79 -10.03 3.60
CA TYR A 187 -11.17 -11.25 2.88
C TYR A 187 -12.43 -11.09 2.02
N CYS A 188 -13.37 -10.23 2.47
CA CYS A 188 -14.61 -9.93 1.77
C CYS A 188 -14.48 -8.84 0.68
N GLY A 189 -13.27 -8.39 0.32
CA GLY A 189 -13.09 -7.30 -0.67
C GLY A 189 -13.39 -5.89 -0.14
N ILE A 190 -13.68 -5.75 1.16
CA ILE A 190 -13.78 -4.44 1.80
C ILE A 190 -12.38 -3.86 2.00
N TYR A 191 -12.21 -2.58 1.68
CA TYR A 191 -11.02 -1.83 2.02
C TYR A 191 -11.16 -1.19 3.40
N CYS A 192 -10.40 -1.67 4.39
CA CYS A 192 -10.53 -1.21 5.79
C CYS A 192 -10.39 0.31 5.96
N PRO A 193 -9.48 1.01 5.24
CA PRO A 193 -9.33 2.46 5.36
C PRO A 193 -10.53 3.30 4.96
N ASP A 194 -11.46 2.78 4.15
CA ASP A 194 -12.70 3.50 3.84
C ASP A 194 -13.78 3.34 4.93
N CYS A 195 -13.56 2.47 5.93
CA CYS A 195 -14.47 2.30 7.05
C CYS A 195 -14.40 3.49 8.01
N ILE A 196 -15.55 4.09 8.37
CA ILE A 196 -15.66 5.19 9.33
C ILE A 196 -15.00 4.87 10.69
N ARG A 197 -14.91 3.59 11.06
CA ARG A 197 -14.29 3.18 12.34
C ARG A 197 -12.77 3.06 12.27
N TYR A 198 -12.19 2.81 11.10
CA TYR A 198 -10.76 2.52 10.98
C TYR A 198 -9.92 3.78 11.13
N ASN A 199 -8.95 3.75 12.04
CA ASN A 199 -8.09 4.88 12.40
C ASN A 199 -8.86 6.19 12.64
N ASN A 200 -10.08 6.08 13.14
CA ASN A 200 -10.91 7.23 13.40
C ASN A 200 -10.34 8.08 14.54
N ARG A 201 -10.72 9.37 14.53
CA ARG A 201 -10.35 10.35 15.57
C ARG A 201 -11.47 10.62 16.57
N PHE A 202 -12.71 10.32 16.23
CA PHE A 202 -13.84 10.63 17.10
C PHE A 202 -13.86 9.75 18.36
N GLU A 203 -13.23 8.56 18.34
CA GLU A 203 -13.03 7.71 19.52
C GLU A 203 -12.29 8.47 20.64
N SER A 204 -11.11 9.02 20.35
CA SER A 204 -10.33 9.74 21.37
C SER A 204 -11.00 11.05 21.79
N HIS A 205 -11.67 11.73 20.86
CA HIS A 205 -12.46 12.91 21.19
C HIS A 205 -13.65 12.57 22.09
N ALA A 206 -14.34 11.46 21.85
CA ALA A 206 -15.43 10.97 22.68
C ALA A 206 -14.94 10.54 24.07
N GLN A 207 -13.81 9.84 24.17
CA GLN A 207 -13.16 9.48 25.44
C GLN A 207 -12.87 10.72 26.27
N HIS A 208 -12.19 11.73 25.69
CA HIS A 208 -11.88 12.97 26.40
C HIS A 208 -13.13 13.72 26.85
N LEU A 209 -14.15 13.85 25.97
CA LEU A 209 -15.39 14.52 26.34
C LEU A 209 -16.10 13.79 27.49
N LYS A 210 -16.17 12.46 27.42
CA LYS A 210 -16.77 11.62 28.47
C LYS A 210 -16.07 11.83 29.81
N GLU A 211 -14.75 11.78 29.83
CA GLU A 211 -13.94 12.01 31.03
C GLU A 211 -14.17 13.39 31.65
N GLU A 212 -14.25 14.45 30.84
CA GLU A 212 -14.49 15.81 31.34
C GLU A 212 -15.91 15.98 31.91
N LEU A 213 -16.93 15.38 31.28
CA LEU A 213 -18.31 15.38 31.78
C LEU A 213 -18.45 14.60 33.09
N GLU A 214 -17.76 13.47 33.21
CA GLU A 214 -17.70 12.67 34.45
C GLU A 214 -17.02 13.44 35.59
N LYS A 215 -15.86 14.06 35.33
CA LYS A 215 -15.14 14.89 36.32
C LYS A 215 -15.99 16.05 36.84
N ALA A 216 -16.80 16.66 35.96
CA ALA A 216 -17.68 17.76 36.31
C ALA A 216 -18.97 17.32 37.02
N ALA A 217 -19.22 16.02 37.19
CA ALA A 217 -20.51 15.47 37.62
C ALA A 217 -21.69 16.04 36.79
N PHE A 218 -21.49 16.17 35.46
CA PHE A 218 -22.42 16.89 34.60
C PHE A 218 -23.83 16.25 34.56
N HIS A 219 -23.94 14.95 34.83
CA HIS A 219 -25.23 14.27 34.98
C HIS A 219 -26.13 14.90 36.06
N GLU A 220 -25.54 15.34 37.18
CA GLU A 220 -26.26 16.06 38.24
C GLU A 220 -26.76 17.40 37.72
N TYR A 221 -25.91 18.13 36.98
CA TYR A 221 -26.29 19.41 36.36
C TYR A 221 -27.43 19.23 35.36
N ALA A 222 -27.38 18.20 34.52
CA ALA A 222 -28.40 17.88 33.53
C ALA A 222 -29.75 17.49 34.19
N ALA A 223 -29.73 16.91 35.38
CA ALA A 223 -30.93 16.50 36.12
C ALA A 223 -31.64 17.64 36.86
N VAL A 224 -31.03 18.83 36.97
CA VAL A 224 -31.65 19.98 37.64
C VAL A 224 -32.80 20.52 36.80
N ASP A 225 -34.01 20.53 37.38
CA ASP A 225 -35.18 21.17 36.79
C ASP A 225 -35.02 22.70 36.76
N SER A 226 -34.47 23.19 35.64
CA SER A 226 -34.21 24.60 35.38
C SER A 226 -34.24 24.90 33.88
N PRO A 227 -34.40 26.16 33.46
CA PRO A 227 -34.34 26.53 32.04
C PRO A 227 -33.02 26.14 31.35
N PHE A 228 -31.93 26.01 32.11
CA PHE A 228 -30.63 25.59 31.58
C PHE A 228 -30.50 24.06 31.48
N GLY A 229 -31.09 23.32 32.43
CA GLY A 229 -31.13 21.85 32.43
C GLY A 229 -32.11 21.27 31.40
N ALA A 230 -33.16 22.00 31.03
CA ALA A 230 -34.17 21.56 30.07
C ALA A 230 -33.61 21.14 28.69
N ASN A 231 -32.50 21.74 28.26
CA ASN A 231 -31.81 21.39 27.01
C ASN A 231 -31.07 20.04 27.07
N PHE A 232 -30.93 19.45 28.26
CA PHE A 232 -30.19 18.21 28.52
C PHE A 232 -31.10 17.06 28.98
N SER A 233 -32.40 17.14 28.66
CA SER A 233 -33.39 16.10 29.01
C SER A 233 -33.07 14.70 28.46
N HIS A 234 -32.26 14.61 27.41
CA HIS A 234 -31.77 13.36 26.80
C HIS A 234 -30.31 13.03 27.18
N TYR A 235 -29.82 13.50 28.32
CA TYR A 235 -28.43 13.32 28.71
C TYR A 235 -28.03 11.85 28.85
N ASN A 236 -28.93 10.98 29.35
CA ASN A 236 -28.64 9.56 29.52
C ASN A 236 -28.43 8.88 28.16
N GLU A 237 -29.33 9.11 27.20
CA GLU A 237 -29.23 8.61 25.84
C GLU A 237 -27.98 9.14 25.14
N PHE A 238 -27.66 10.42 25.33
CA PHE A 238 -26.41 11.00 24.85
C PHE A 238 -25.18 10.32 25.46
N SER A 239 -25.17 10.08 26.77
CA SER A 239 -24.06 9.44 27.48
C SER A 239 -23.83 8.01 26.99
N GLU A 240 -24.91 7.25 26.73
CA GLU A 240 -24.84 5.92 26.13
C GLU A 240 -24.21 5.95 24.74
N VAL A 241 -24.65 6.87 23.88
CA VAL A 241 -24.08 7.04 22.53
C VAL A 241 -22.62 7.51 22.58
N LEU A 242 -22.30 8.43 23.49
CA LEU A 242 -20.93 8.91 23.71
C LEU A 242 -20.00 7.79 24.16
N GLY A 243 -20.46 6.92 25.07
CA GLY A 243 -19.76 5.71 25.47
C GLY A 243 -19.50 4.77 24.29
N ALA A 244 -20.52 4.52 23.47
CA ALA A 244 -20.37 3.69 22.27
C ALA A 244 -19.35 4.29 21.28
N LEU A 245 -19.35 5.60 21.08
CA LEU A 245 -18.36 6.28 20.24
C LEU A 245 -16.93 6.15 20.80
N ALA A 246 -16.78 6.28 22.11
CA ALA A 246 -15.50 6.13 22.83
C ALA A 246 -14.89 4.72 22.73
N GLU A 247 -15.68 3.70 22.38
CA GLU A 247 -15.24 2.30 22.22
C GLU A 247 -15.25 1.83 20.75
N SER A 248 -15.73 2.67 19.83
CA SER A 248 -15.95 2.27 18.44
C SER A 248 -14.69 2.31 17.56
N GLY A 249 -13.53 2.65 18.13
CA GLY A 249 -12.22 2.60 17.49
C GLY A 249 -11.89 1.29 16.78
N CYS A 250 -11.27 1.37 15.60
CA CYS A 250 -10.57 0.24 15.01
C CYS A 250 -9.16 0.68 14.60
N LYS A 251 -8.13 0.00 15.11
CA LYS A 251 -6.71 0.30 14.81
C LYS A 251 -6.01 -0.82 14.04
N LYS A 252 -6.69 -1.96 13.83
CA LYS A 252 -6.13 -3.14 13.17
C LYS A 252 -7.07 -3.57 12.05
N PRO A 253 -6.57 -3.76 10.82
CA PRO A 253 -7.42 -4.21 9.74
C PRO A 253 -7.87 -5.66 9.97
N CYS A 254 -8.97 -6.06 9.32
CA CYS A 254 -9.68 -7.33 9.55
C CYS A 254 -8.75 -8.57 9.55
N ARG A 255 -7.74 -8.60 8.67
CA ARG A 255 -6.81 -9.74 8.57
C ARG A 255 -5.99 -9.98 9.82
N VAL A 256 -5.70 -8.92 10.57
CA VAL A 256 -4.88 -8.96 11.80
C VAL A 256 -5.77 -8.89 13.04
N GLY A 257 -6.82 -8.06 12.99
CA GLY A 257 -7.75 -7.84 14.10
C GLY A 257 -8.82 -8.92 14.25
N GLY A 258 -8.98 -9.79 13.25
CA GLY A 258 -10.03 -10.80 13.23
C GLY A 258 -11.39 -10.18 12.95
N GLY A 259 -11.67 -9.69 11.74
CA GLY A 259 -13.02 -9.18 11.41
C GLY A 259 -13.33 -7.74 11.87
N CYS A 260 -14.51 -7.24 11.47
CA CYS A 260 -14.95 -5.87 11.77
C CYS A 260 -15.33 -5.65 13.25
N SER A 261 -15.57 -6.72 14.01
CA SER A 261 -15.89 -6.70 15.44
C SER A 261 -14.69 -7.05 16.33
N GLY A 262 -13.52 -7.35 15.74
CA GLY A 262 -12.38 -7.90 16.48
C GLY A 262 -12.47 -9.41 16.77
N ILE A 263 -13.50 -10.09 16.26
CA ILE A 263 -13.65 -11.56 16.29
C ILE A 263 -13.86 -12.08 14.85
N PRO A 264 -13.20 -13.19 14.45
CA PRO A 264 -13.34 -13.76 13.10
C PRO A 264 -14.81 -13.92 12.69
N CYS A 265 -15.14 -13.45 11.48
CA CYS A 265 -16.47 -13.61 10.91
C CYS A 265 -16.52 -14.84 9.98
N LYS A 266 -17.74 -15.28 9.64
CA LYS A 266 -17.97 -16.44 8.75
C LYS A 266 -17.24 -16.36 7.41
N ILE A 267 -17.08 -15.16 6.84
CA ILE A 267 -16.33 -14.96 5.59
C ILE A 267 -14.84 -15.25 5.81
N MET A 268 -14.26 -14.70 6.87
CA MET A 268 -12.85 -14.91 7.21
C MET A 268 -12.57 -16.39 7.51
N GLU A 269 -13.39 -17.03 8.33
CA GLU A 269 -13.27 -18.46 8.65
C GLU A 269 -13.34 -19.33 7.39
N CYS A 270 -14.26 -19.00 6.46
CA CYS A 270 -14.37 -19.68 5.17
C CYS A 270 -13.06 -19.57 4.37
N CYS A 271 -12.52 -18.36 4.17
CA CYS A 271 -11.26 -18.17 3.47
C CYS A 271 -10.10 -18.92 4.13
N LEU A 272 -9.97 -18.85 5.46
CA LEU A 272 -8.93 -19.54 6.21
C LEU A 272 -9.02 -21.07 6.03
N SER A 273 -10.22 -21.64 6.12
CA SER A 273 -10.43 -23.09 5.95
C SER A 273 -10.06 -23.58 4.56
N ARG A 274 -10.29 -22.75 3.53
CA ARG A 274 -9.97 -23.05 2.13
C ARG A 274 -8.54 -22.64 1.74
N LYS A 275 -7.78 -22.07 2.67
CA LYS A 275 -6.45 -21.49 2.44
C LYS A 275 -6.45 -20.42 1.34
N TYR A 276 -7.51 -19.63 1.29
CA TYR A 276 -7.63 -18.53 0.36
C TYR A 276 -7.05 -17.24 0.93
N GLU A 277 -6.36 -16.47 0.09
CA GLU A 277 -5.96 -15.10 0.37
C GLU A 277 -7.19 -14.19 0.47
N GLY A 278 -8.28 -14.50 -0.24
CA GLY A 278 -9.55 -13.76 -0.14
C GLY A 278 -10.67 -14.38 -0.96
N CYS A 279 -11.89 -13.86 -0.82
CA CYS A 279 -13.04 -14.38 -1.54
C CYS A 279 -12.92 -14.24 -3.07
N TRP A 280 -11.95 -13.47 -3.57
CA TRP A 280 -11.62 -13.40 -4.99
C TRP A 280 -11.03 -14.70 -5.57
N GLU A 281 -10.61 -15.64 -4.75
CA GLU A 281 -10.22 -16.99 -5.20
C GLU A 281 -11.40 -17.97 -5.25
N CYS A 282 -12.61 -17.52 -4.89
CA CYS A 282 -13.83 -18.32 -4.93
C CYS A 282 -14.63 -18.02 -6.20
N ASP A 283 -14.96 -19.05 -6.98
CA ASP A 283 -15.79 -18.92 -8.18
C ASP A 283 -17.28 -18.68 -7.87
N GLU A 284 -17.73 -19.09 -6.69
CA GLU A 284 -19.14 -19.02 -6.27
C GLU A 284 -19.47 -17.77 -5.43
N VAL A 285 -18.60 -16.75 -5.46
CA VAL A 285 -18.71 -15.58 -4.57
C VAL A 285 -20.01 -14.78 -4.76
N ASP A 286 -20.52 -14.70 -5.98
CA ASP A 286 -21.74 -13.94 -6.29
C ASP A 286 -22.99 -14.53 -5.64
N ALA A 287 -23.04 -15.87 -5.50
CA ALA A 287 -24.13 -16.60 -4.86
C ALA A 287 -23.92 -16.84 -3.34
N CYS A 288 -22.84 -16.30 -2.77
CA CYS A 288 -22.47 -16.58 -1.38
C CYS A 288 -23.32 -15.77 -0.38
N ASP A 289 -24.07 -16.49 0.46
CA ASP A 289 -24.92 -16.01 1.56
C ASP A 289 -24.16 -15.36 2.73
N LYS A 290 -22.84 -15.57 2.82
CA LYS A 290 -22.05 -15.02 3.94
C LYS A 290 -21.90 -13.51 3.86
N PHE A 291 -22.23 -12.89 2.72
CA PHE A 291 -22.20 -11.46 2.51
C PHE A 291 -23.45 -10.73 3.01
N ASP A 292 -24.54 -11.44 3.29
CA ASP A 292 -25.82 -10.86 3.73
C ASP A 292 -25.66 -9.99 4.99
N LEU A 293 -24.72 -10.33 5.89
CA LEU A 293 -24.42 -9.54 7.10
C LEU A 293 -23.79 -8.17 6.79
N LEU A 294 -23.26 -7.97 5.58
CA LEU A 294 -22.64 -6.72 5.13
C LEU A 294 -23.62 -5.86 4.31
N GLU A 295 -24.62 -6.46 3.69
CA GLU A 295 -25.57 -5.82 2.77
C GLU A 295 -26.23 -4.56 3.36
N PRO A 296 -26.71 -4.53 4.63
CA PRO A 296 -27.38 -3.33 5.17
C PRO A 296 -26.53 -2.06 5.19
N ARG A 297 -25.20 -2.20 5.19
CA ARG A 297 -24.27 -1.06 5.26
C ARG A 297 -23.43 -0.90 4.01
N CYS A 298 -23.12 -1.99 3.31
CA CYS A 298 -22.20 -2.00 2.17
C CYS A 298 -22.90 -2.28 0.82
N GLY A 299 -24.14 -2.77 0.82
CA GLY A 299 -24.80 -3.23 -0.40
C GLY A 299 -23.95 -4.24 -1.17
N GLU A 300 -23.91 -4.09 -2.49
CA GLU A 300 -23.13 -4.95 -3.41
C GLU A 300 -21.63 -4.63 -3.48
N MET A 301 -21.18 -3.52 -2.87
CA MET A 301 -19.78 -3.06 -2.94
C MET A 301 -18.75 -4.16 -2.65
N PRO A 302 -18.89 -5.02 -1.61
CA PRO A 302 -17.90 -6.04 -1.34
C PRO A 302 -17.74 -7.03 -2.50
N LYS A 303 -18.84 -7.43 -3.15
CA LYS A 303 -18.82 -8.32 -4.31
C LYS A 303 -18.30 -7.61 -5.56
N ASN A 304 -18.65 -6.34 -5.77
CA ASN A 304 -18.10 -5.53 -6.87
C ASN A 304 -16.58 -5.37 -6.74
N ASN A 305 -16.09 -5.08 -5.54
CA ASN A 305 -14.66 -5.02 -5.25
C ASN A 305 -13.97 -6.37 -5.47
N ILE A 306 -14.61 -7.49 -5.14
CA ILE A 306 -14.07 -8.82 -5.44
C ILE A 306 -13.93 -9.03 -6.95
N ARG A 307 -14.91 -8.59 -7.76
CA ARG A 307 -14.79 -8.63 -9.22
C ARG A 307 -13.65 -7.74 -9.71
N ALA A 308 -13.48 -6.54 -9.14
CA ALA A 308 -12.34 -5.68 -9.43
C ALA A 308 -10.99 -6.32 -9.07
N ILE A 309 -10.90 -7.01 -7.93
CA ILE A 309 -9.70 -7.77 -7.54
C ILE A 309 -9.41 -8.90 -8.52
N LYS A 310 -10.43 -9.64 -8.97
CA LYS A 310 -10.27 -10.68 -9.99
C LYS A 310 -9.77 -10.11 -11.32
N GLN A 311 -10.24 -8.94 -11.71
CA GLN A 311 -9.91 -8.30 -12.99
C GLN A 311 -8.54 -7.60 -13.00
N HIS A 312 -8.23 -6.86 -11.94
CA HIS A 312 -7.07 -5.98 -11.86
C HIS A 312 -5.95 -6.53 -10.96
N GLY A 313 -6.22 -7.62 -10.23
CA GLY A 313 -5.32 -8.16 -9.24
C GLY A 313 -5.40 -7.41 -7.90
N ILE A 314 -4.98 -8.10 -6.84
CA ILE A 314 -5.04 -7.60 -5.45
C ILE A 314 -4.19 -6.34 -5.19
N HIS A 315 -3.33 -5.96 -6.13
CA HIS A 315 -2.46 -4.79 -5.99
C HIS A 315 -3.03 -3.53 -6.65
N ASP A 316 -3.78 -3.67 -7.74
CA ASP A 316 -4.24 -2.53 -8.55
C ASP A 316 -5.75 -2.22 -8.36
N TRP A 317 -6.51 -3.12 -7.72
CA TRP A 317 -7.97 -3.02 -7.64
C TRP A 317 -8.51 -1.79 -6.91
N ILE A 318 -7.73 -1.20 -5.99
CA ILE A 318 -8.17 -0.09 -5.12
C ILE A 318 -8.56 1.16 -5.90
N ALA A 319 -7.95 1.36 -7.07
CA ALA A 319 -8.32 2.44 -7.98
C ALA A 319 -9.75 2.28 -8.56
N PHE A 320 -10.30 1.07 -8.48
CA PHE A 320 -11.60 0.69 -9.01
C PHE A 320 -12.61 0.34 -7.91
N ARG A 321 -12.26 0.58 -6.64
CA ARG A 321 -13.12 0.24 -5.51
C ARG A 321 -14.33 1.16 -5.45
N GLU A 322 -15.46 0.60 -5.07
CA GLU A 322 -16.69 1.38 -4.88
C GLU A 322 -16.73 2.06 -3.50
N PRO A 323 -17.53 3.13 -3.34
CA PRO A 323 -17.77 3.75 -2.05
C PRO A 323 -18.26 2.73 -1.01
N PHE A 324 -17.68 2.79 0.19
CA PHE A 324 -17.85 1.75 1.21
C PHE A 324 -19.29 1.62 1.70
N TYR A 325 -19.98 2.75 1.90
CA TYR A 325 -21.31 2.78 2.49
C TYR A 325 -22.39 3.11 1.46
N ILE A 326 -23.56 2.49 1.60
CA ILE A 326 -24.69 2.70 0.68
C ILE A 326 -25.10 4.18 0.55
N TRP A 327 -24.92 4.98 1.61
CA TRP A 327 -25.25 6.42 1.60
C TRP A 327 -24.17 7.30 0.96
N GLN A 328 -23.06 6.71 0.51
CA GLN A 328 -22.01 7.40 -0.25
C GLN A 328 -22.15 7.18 -1.77
N GLN A 329 -23.08 6.31 -2.18
CA GLN A 329 -23.24 5.87 -3.57
C GLN A 329 -24.27 6.71 -4.37
N THR A 330 -24.62 7.88 -3.85
CA THR A 330 -25.62 8.82 -4.42
C THR A 330 -25.03 9.77 -5.45
#